data_AF-A0A1V4RXL3-F1
#
_entry.id   AF-A0A1V4RXL3-F1
#
_cell.length_a   1.000
_cell.length_b   1.000
_cell.length_c   1.000
_cell.angle_alpha   90.00
_cell.angle_beta   90.00
_cell.angle_gamma   90.00
#
_symmetry.space_group_name_H-M   'P 1'
#
loop_
_entity.id
_entity.type
_entity.pdbx_description
1 polymer ?
#
loop_
_entity_poly.entity_id
_entity_poly.type
_entity_poly.pdbx_seq_one_letter_code
_entity_poly.pdbx_strand_id
1 'polypeptide(L)'
;MHELEIAELMKKRFSSIALGHHVSGNLNFPRRIATTYLNAALHRVHEDFLNALTRILEEQSLKAPQYLLKPDGGTIALASTVHSPAATAQSGPVVLDVGGTTTDMSVVLGGVPLLEPRGIRIGPYQTLVRSLLTHSIGIGGDSEVRADDGPLCVGPHRQGPPIAFGGKVPTPTDAMMGKSIGLSAKVMAQRVLETNSRPVYTIHEVIQEEKIVPDSLVVIGGPAPQVAPFIGEALGLSHRVPEHFGVANAIGAAVARVTAEITVQADTERGSLVIPEAGIDQKIPFRYRPEDAMSLADEVLKKQALKIGADPDSLEISVIEKQVFNMIRGYSRTGQNIRIKLCITPGIIREWKKEQES
;
A
#
# COMPACT_ATOMS: atom_id res chain seq x y z
N MET A 1 28.37 18.64 -2.83
CA MET A 1 28.54 17.25 -3.28
C MET A 1 27.16 16.62 -3.38
N HIS A 2 26.63 16.48 -4.60
CA HIS A 2 25.19 16.47 -4.88
C HIS A 2 24.47 15.09 -4.91
N GLU A 3 24.90 14.07 -4.16
CA GLU A 3 24.49 12.64 -4.34
C GLU A 3 24.87 12.05 -5.72
N LEU A 4 24.57 12.71 -6.84
CA LEU A 4 24.91 12.27 -8.20
C LEU A 4 26.43 12.16 -8.44
N GLU A 5 27.20 13.16 -8.00
CA GLU A 5 28.67 13.13 -8.10
C GLU A 5 29.25 11.95 -7.29
N ILE A 6 28.68 11.68 -6.11
CA ILE A 6 29.09 10.56 -5.26
C ILE A 6 28.71 9.24 -5.94
N ALA A 7 27.52 9.16 -6.54
CA ALA A 7 27.06 8.01 -7.29
C ALA A 7 28.02 7.67 -8.43
N GLU A 8 28.43 8.68 -9.22
CA GLU A 8 29.33 8.50 -10.35
C GLU A 8 30.70 7.96 -9.94
N LEU A 9 31.25 8.47 -8.83
CA LEU A 9 32.50 7.97 -8.26
C LEU A 9 32.37 6.51 -7.77
N MET A 10 31.19 6.12 -7.31
CA MET A 10 30.93 4.82 -6.70
C MET A 10 30.50 3.76 -7.71
N LYS A 11 30.04 4.13 -8.92
CA LYS A 11 29.58 3.20 -9.98
C LYS A 11 30.58 2.11 -10.33
N LYS A 12 31.88 2.41 -10.26
CA LYS A 12 32.94 1.43 -10.57
C LYS A 12 33.17 0.40 -9.46
N ARG A 13 32.61 0.62 -8.27
CA ARG A 13 32.95 -0.13 -7.04
C ARG A 13 31.77 -0.93 -6.49
N PHE A 14 30.54 -0.57 -6.84
CA PHE A 14 29.33 -1.23 -6.37
C PHE A 14 28.43 -1.60 -7.56
N SER A 15 27.86 -2.81 -7.50
CA SER A 15 26.95 -3.31 -8.55
C SER A 15 25.58 -2.62 -8.54
N SER A 16 25.20 -1.99 -7.43
CA SER A 16 23.96 -1.23 -7.28
C SER A 16 24.17 -0.04 -6.36
N ILE A 17 23.51 1.07 -6.69
CA ILE A 17 23.56 2.33 -5.92
C ILE A 17 22.14 2.88 -5.83
N ALA A 18 21.65 3.08 -4.61
CA ALA A 18 20.36 3.72 -4.37
C ALA A 18 20.59 5.18 -3.94
N LEU A 19 19.91 6.12 -4.60
CA LEU A 19 20.03 7.55 -4.30
C LEU A 19 18.79 8.01 -3.54
N GLY A 20 19.01 8.77 -2.47
CA GLY A 20 17.96 9.24 -1.58
C GLY A 20 16.87 9.97 -2.33
N HIS A 21 17.27 10.94 -3.15
CA HIS A 21 16.37 11.77 -3.93
C HIS A 21 15.60 11.02 -5.02
N HIS A 22 16.10 9.87 -5.49
CA HIS A 22 15.39 9.01 -6.43
C HIS A 22 14.43 8.04 -5.75
N VAL A 23 14.79 7.54 -4.55
CA VAL A 23 13.96 6.59 -3.81
C VAL A 23 12.74 7.26 -3.18
N SER A 24 12.87 8.50 -2.70
CA SER A 24 11.72 9.28 -2.27
C SER A 24 11.96 10.77 -2.43
N GLY A 25 11.07 11.42 -3.18
CA GLY A 25 11.07 12.87 -3.30
C GLY A 25 10.69 13.60 -2.01
N ASN A 26 10.13 12.93 -1.01
CA ASN A 26 9.55 13.59 0.17
C ASN A 26 10.59 14.26 1.10
N LEU A 27 10.17 15.37 1.71
CA LEU A 27 10.94 16.13 2.69
C LEU A 27 10.93 15.39 4.05
N ASN A 28 11.80 14.40 4.23
CA ASN A 28 12.10 13.83 5.55
C ASN A 28 13.43 13.05 5.51
N PHE A 29 14.52 13.69 5.95
CA PHE A 29 15.87 13.14 5.80
C PHE A 29 16.08 11.78 6.48
N PRO A 30 15.70 11.58 7.77
CA PRO A 30 15.84 10.26 8.41
C PRO A 30 15.04 9.15 7.71
N ARG A 31 13.79 9.43 7.33
CA ARG A 31 12.93 8.43 6.68
C ARG A 31 13.38 8.12 5.25
N ARG A 32 13.93 9.11 4.55
CA ARG A 32 14.53 8.91 3.23
C ARG A 32 15.74 8.01 3.32
N ILE A 33 16.65 8.23 4.28
CA ILE A 33 17.77 7.32 4.53
C ILE A 33 17.28 5.90 4.78
N ALA A 34 16.30 5.72 5.66
CA ALA A 34 15.77 4.40 5.99
C ALA A 34 15.18 3.68 4.76
N THR A 35 14.42 4.42 3.94
CA THR A 35 13.81 3.88 2.70
C THR A 35 14.89 3.52 1.68
N THR A 36 15.88 4.38 1.48
CA THR A 36 17.01 4.15 0.56
C THR A 36 17.88 2.98 0.99
N TYR A 37 18.13 2.85 2.30
CA TYR A 37 18.85 1.73 2.88
C TYR A 37 18.12 0.41 2.60
N LEU A 38 16.82 0.32 2.91
CA LEU A 38 16.03 -0.88 2.65
C LEU A 38 15.99 -1.22 1.15
N ASN A 39 15.81 -0.22 0.29
CA ASN A 39 15.83 -0.42 -1.16
C ASN A 39 17.17 -0.98 -1.66
N ALA A 40 18.30 -0.46 -1.15
CA ALA A 40 19.63 -0.98 -1.48
C ALA A 40 19.85 -2.40 -0.93
N ALA A 41 19.41 -2.67 0.31
CA ALA A 41 19.57 -3.95 0.96
C ALA A 41 18.77 -5.08 0.29
N LEU A 42 17.58 -4.76 -0.24
CA LEU A 42 16.70 -5.72 -0.90
C LEU A 42 16.96 -5.89 -2.40
N HIS A 43 17.80 -5.04 -2.99
CA HIS A 43 18.00 -4.99 -4.44
C HIS A 43 18.37 -6.36 -5.04
N ARG A 44 19.33 -7.07 -4.45
CA ARG A 44 19.77 -8.39 -4.93
C ARG A 44 18.67 -9.44 -4.83
N VAL A 45 18.00 -9.50 -3.68
CA VAL A 45 16.89 -10.45 -3.46
C VAL A 45 15.76 -10.23 -4.46
N HIS A 46 15.46 -8.96 -4.75
CA HIS A 46 14.44 -8.59 -5.72
C HIS A 46 14.86 -8.92 -7.16
N GLU A 47 16.13 -8.69 -7.51
CA GLU A 47 16.70 -9.06 -8.82
C GLU A 47 16.67 -10.58 -9.04
N ASP A 48 17.12 -11.36 -8.05
CA ASP A 48 17.08 -12.83 -8.11
C ASP A 48 15.65 -13.35 -8.27
N PHE A 49 14.69 -12.78 -7.53
CA PHE A 49 13.27 -13.11 -7.65
C PHE A 49 12.72 -12.82 -9.05
N LEU A 50 13.00 -11.64 -9.60
CA LEU A 50 12.55 -11.25 -10.95
C LEU A 50 13.16 -12.12 -12.05
N ASN A 51 14.44 -12.46 -11.91
CA ASN A 51 15.12 -13.33 -12.87
C ASN A 51 14.55 -14.75 -12.84
N ALA A 52 14.29 -15.29 -11.66
CA ALA A 52 13.64 -16.59 -11.50
C ALA A 52 12.22 -16.59 -12.09
N LEU A 53 11.43 -15.55 -11.82
CA LEU A 53 10.08 -15.41 -12.35
C LEU A 53 10.08 -15.32 -13.88
N THR A 54 10.90 -14.43 -14.45
CA THR A 54 11.02 -14.25 -15.90
C THR A 54 11.37 -15.56 -16.60
N ARG A 55 12.36 -16.29 -16.06
CA ARG A 55 12.77 -17.58 -16.60
C ARG A 55 11.62 -18.60 -16.60
N ILE A 56 10.86 -18.71 -15.51
CA ILE A 56 9.72 -19.62 -15.44
C ILE A 56 8.67 -19.23 -16.49
N LEU A 57 8.36 -17.94 -16.63
CA LEU A 57 7.37 -17.46 -17.60
C LEU A 57 7.82 -17.74 -19.05
N GLU A 58 9.11 -17.58 -19.34
CA GLU A 58 9.70 -17.93 -20.63
C GLU A 58 9.64 -19.44 -20.90
N GLU A 59 10.01 -20.28 -19.92
CA GLU A 59 9.91 -21.74 -20.01
C GLU A 59 8.47 -22.21 -20.27
N GLN A 60 7.47 -21.51 -19.69
CA GLN A 60 6.05 -21.75 -19.94
C GLN A 60 5.50 -21.07 -21.20
N SER A 61 6.34 -20.39 -21.99
CA SER A 61 5.95 -19.65 -23.20
C SER A 61 4.85 -18.59 -22.99
N LEU A 62 4.79 -17.98 -21.80
CA LEU A 62 3.83 -16.95 -21.46
C LEU A 62 4.35 -15.57 -21.91
N LYS A 63 3.71 -15.00 -22.94
CA LYS A 63 4.13 -13.75 -23.60
C LYS A 63 3.31 -12.51 -23.22
N ALA A 64 2.45 -12.62 -22.21
CA ALA A 64 1.64 -11.50 -21.75
C ALA A 64 2.51 -10.45 -21.03
N PRO A 65 2.10 -9.16 -21.01
CA PRO A 65 2.72 -8.15 -20.17
C PRO A 65 2.75 -8.60 -18.71
N GLN A 66 3.88 -8.39 -18.04
CA GLN A 66 4.12 -8.85 -16.68
C GLN A 66 4.08 -7.67 -15.73
N TYR A 67 3.28 -7.78 -14.67
CA TYR A 67 3.07 -6.71 -13.69
C TYR A 67 3.33 -7.20 -12.27
N LEU A 68 3.92 -6.34 -11.45
CA LEU A 68 3.99 -6.54 -9.99
C LEU A 68 2.99 -5.63 -9.30
N LEU A 69 2.16 -6.22 -8.45
CA LEU A 69 1.24 -5.46 -7.61
C LEU A 69 2.01 -4.77 -6.48
N LYS A 70 1.84 -3.46 -6.36
CA LYS A 70 2.45 -2.66 -5.29
C LYS A 70 1.67 -2.82 -3.97
N PRO A 71 2.32 -2.60 -2.80
CA PRO A 71 1.67 -2.68 -1.49
C PRO A 71 0.56 -1.64 -1.23
N ASP A 72 0.47 -0.60 -2.06
CA ASP A 72 -0.63 0.35 -2.03
C ASP A 72 -1.85 -0.16 -2.82
N GLY A 73 -1.78 -1.38 -3.39
CA GLY A 73 -2.81 -2.01 -4.22
C GLY A 73 -3.13 -1.23 -5.50
N GLY A 74 -2.41 -0.13 -5.73
CA GLY A 74 -3.01 1.03 -6.33
C GLY A 74 -4.30 1.45 -5.59
N THR A 75 -4.24 2.53 -4.78
CA THR A 75 -5.42 3.18 -4.16
C THR A 75 -5.35 4.73 -4.10
N ILE A 76 -6.53 5.38 -3.98
CA ILE A 76 -6.69 6.83 -4.10
C ILE A 76 -6.24 7.55 -2.83
N ALA A 77 -5.59 8.72 -2.96
CA ALA A 77 -5.37 9.61 -1.81
C ALA A 77 -6.69 10.30 -1.42
N LEU A 78 -6.97 10.36 -0.11
CA LEU A 78 -8.12 11.09 0.49
C LEU A 78 -8.24 12.55 0.01
N ALA A 79 -7.14 13.12 -0.51
CA ALA A 79 -7.08 14.46 -1.09
C ALA A 79 -7.84 14.63 -2.41
N SER A 80 -8.29 13.56 -3.08
CA SER A 80 -9.16 13.67 -4.26
C SER A 80 -10.62 13.99 -3.91
N THR A 81 -10.95 14.03 -2.62
CA THR A 81 -12.32 14.26 -2.13
C THR A 81 -12.45 15.57 -1.33
N VAL A 82 -11.61 16.56 -1.62
CA VAL A 82 -11.51 17.83 -0.88
C VAL A 82 -12.77 18.71 -0.90
N HIS A 83 -13.86 18.29 -1.56
CA HIS A 83 -15.14 19.01 -1.53
C HIS A 83 -16.29 18.36 -0.74
N SER A 84 -16.14 17.16 -0.17
CA SER A 84 -16.97 16.55 0.92
C SER A 84 -16.98 15.01 0.81
N PRO A 85 -16.27 14.26 1.68
CA PRO A 85 -16.82 12.95 2.08
C PRO A 85 -16.52 12.51 3.52
N ALA A 86 -15.65 13.20 4.26
CA ALA A 86 -15.22 12.72 5.59
C ALA A 86 -16.39 12.74 6.59
N ALA A 87 -17.34 13.66 6.40
CA ALA A 87 -18.55 13.74 7.20
C ALA A 87 -19.67 12.76 6.77
N THR A 88 -19.53 12.03 5.65
CA THR A 88 -20.60 11.16 5.12
C THR A 88 -20.24 9.68 5.03
N ALA A 89 -18.96 9.31 5.00
CA ALA A 89 -18.52 7.91 4.98
C ALA A 89 -17.80 7.53 6.29
N GLN A 90 -18.50 7.64 7.42
CA GLN A 90 -17.97 7.24 8.74
C GLN A 90 -18.07 5.72 8.99
N SER A 91 -18.66 4.98 8.05
CA SER A 91 -18.81 3.53 8.13
C SER A 91 -18.40 2.85 6.82
N GLY A 92 -17.95 1.61 6.97
CA GLY A 92 -17.67 0.71 5.86
C GLY A 92 -17.10 -0.61 6.37
N PRO A 93 -16.87 -1.58 5.48
CA PRO A 93 -16.46 -2.91 5.91
C PRO A 93 -15.02 -2.93 6.42
N VAL A 94 -14.82 -3.73 7.47
CA VAL A 94 -13.49 -4.27 7.80
C VAL A 94 -13.27 -5.53 6.98
N VAL A 95 -12.14 -5.60 6.30
CA VAL A 95 -11.70 -6.78 5.56
C VAL A 95 -10.67 -7.52 6.39
N LEU A 96 -10.91 -8.80 6.65
CA LEU A 96 -9.98 -9.72 7.29
C LEU A 96 -9.48 -10.74 6.26
N ASP A 97 -8.18 -10.73 5.96
CA ASP A 97 -7.52 -11.80 5.21
C ASP A 97 -6.89 -12.79 6.19
N VAL A 98 -7.55 -13.93 6.36
CA VAL A 98 -7.12 -14.98 7.30
C VAL A 98 -6.30 -15.99 6.53
N GLY A 99 -4.98 -15.94 6.72
CA GLY A 99 -4.04 -16.92 6.19
C GLY A 99 -3.78 -18.08 7.15
N GLY A 100 -2.83 -18.93 6.77
CA GLY A 100 -2.34 -20.00 7.64
C GLY A 100 -1.53 -19.49 8.83
N THR A 101 -0.77 -18.39 8.70
CA THR A 101 0.12 -17.91 9.77
C THR A 101 -0.32 -16.58 10.36
N THR A 102 -0.93 -15.74 9.55
CA THR A 102 -1.26 -14.36 9.89
C THR A 102 -2.70 -14.06 9.51
N THR A 103 -3.26 -13.05 10.17
CA THR A 103 -4.50 -12.41 9.74
C THR A 103 -4.20 -10.93 9.50
N ASP A 104 -4.48 -10.46 8.30
CA ASP A 104 -4.31 -9.06 7.90
C ASP A 104 -5.67 -8.35 7.94
N MET A 105 -5.70 -7.18 8.57
CA MET A 105 -6.92 -6.39 8.76
C MET A 105 -6.80 -5.08 8.00
N SER A 106 -7.82 -4.73 7.23
CA SER A 106 -7.90 -3.44 6.52
C SER A 106 -9.31 -2.86 6.59
N VAL A 107 -9.42 -1.55 6.33
CA VAL A 107 -10.70 -0.82 6.37
C VAL A 107 -10.96 -0.20 5.01
N VAL A 108 -12.21 -0.32 4.55
CA VAL A 108 -12.72 0.32 3.33
C VAL A 108 -13.80 1.32 3.72
N LEU A 109 -13.64 2.58 3.33
CA LEU A 109 -14.64 3.64 3.55
C LEU A 109 -15.16 4.15 2.21
N GLY A 110 -16.49 4.18 2.04
CA GLY A 110 -17.09 4.65 0.78
C GLY A 110 -16.62 3.89 -0.47
N GLY A 111 -16.25 2.62 -0.32
CA GLY A 111 -15.70 1.80 -1.41
C GLY A 111 -14.22 2.02 -1.72
N VAL A 112 -13.53 2.86 -0.94
CA VAL A 112 -12.09 3.14 -1.08
C VAL A 112 -11.33 2.57 0.12
N PRO A 113 -10.31 1.73 -0.09
CA PRO A 113 -9.46 1.25 1.00
C PRO A 113 -8.59 2.38 1.57
N LEU A 114 -8.40 2.37 2.89
CA LEU A 114 -7.59 3.40 3.56
C LEU A 114 -6.10 3.19 3.30
N LEU A 115 -5.38 4.31 3.18
CA LEU A 115 -3.93 4.36 3.01
C LEU A 115 -3.24 4.77 4.32
N GLU A 116 -2.02 4.29 4.53
CA GLU A 116 -1.14 4.76 5.61
C GLU A 116 -0.57 6.15 5.24
N PRO A 117 -1.07 7.26 5.85
CA PRO A 117 -0.75 8.62 5.41
C PRO A 117 0.72 8.97 5.62
N ARG A 118 1.40 8.29 6.55
CA ARG A 118 2.79 8.54 6.89
C ARG A 118 3.70 7.42 6.44
N GLY A 119 3.31 6.60 5.46
CA GLY A 119 4.10 5.46 4.98
C GLY A 119 4.32 4.37 6.03
N ILE A 120 4.55 3.15 5.58
CA ILE A 120 4.59 2.00 6.48
C ILE A 120 5.88 1.89 7.29
N ARG A 121 5.77 1.23 8.43
CA ARG A 121 6.91 0.79 9.23
C ARG A 121 7.33 -0.61 8.78
N ILE A 122 8.60 -0.78 8.44
CA ILE A 122 9.19 -2.09 8.12
C ILE A 122 10.25 -2.38 9.17
N GLY A 123 9.98 -3.32 10.07
CA GLY A 123 10.81 -3.57 11.24
C GLY A 123 10.99 -2.31 12.10
N PRO A 124 12.22 -1.89 12.44
CA PRO A 124 12.44 -0.68 13.22
C PRO A 124 12.29 0.63 12.41
N TYR A 125 12.18 0.54 11.07
CA TYR A 125 12.30 1.68 10.17
C TYR A 125 10.94 2.27 9.81
N GLN A 126 10.73 3.56 10.09
CA GLN A 126 9.62 4.33 9.50
C GLN A 126 10.00 4.73 8.06
N THR A 127 9.36 4.13 7.06
CA THR A 127 9.70 4.32 5.65
C THR A 127 8.83 5.40 4.98
N LEU A 128 9.14 5.78 3.74
CA LEU A 128 8.30 6.63 2.88
C LEU A 128 7.46 5.80 1.89
N VAL A 129 7.44 4.47 2.04
CA VAL A 129 6.68 3.56 1.19
C VAL A 129 5.19 3.71 1.50
N ARG A 130 4.39 4.05 0.47
CA ARG A 130 2.93 4.07 0.57
C ARG A 130 2.41 2.64 0.57
N SER A 131 1.41 2.38 1.41
CA SER A 131 0.70 1.11 1.46
C SER A 131 -0.69 1.34 2.01
N LEU A 132 -1.55 0.34 1.83
CA LEU A 132 -2.82 0.25 2.55
C LEU A 132 -2.58 0.35 4.06
N LEU A 133 -3.51 0.98 4.76
CA LEU A 133 -3.57 0.93 6.21
C LEU A 133 -3.99 -0.48 6.60
N THR A 134 -3.00 -1.31 6.91
CA THR A 134 -3.19 -2.70 7.32
C THR A 134 -2.64 -2.95 8.72
N HIS A 135 -3.30 -3.85 9.43
CA HIS A 135 -2.84 -4.36 10.71
C HIS A 135 -2.76 -5.88 10.66
N SER A 136 -1.55 -6.41 10.74
CA SER A 136 -1.31 -7.85 10.78
C SER A 136 -1.24 -8.36 12.22
N ILE A 137 -1.87 -9.49 12.48
CA ILE A 137 -1.68 -10.27 13.70
C ILE A 137 -1.11 -11.65 13.35
N GLY A 138 -0.20 -12.16 14.18
CA GLY A 138 0.40 -13.48 14.04
C GLY A 138 -0.54 -14.63 14.45
N ILE A 139 -1.80 -14.55 14.02
CA ILE A 139 -2.84 -15.53 14.30
C ILE A 139 -3.43 -15.91 12.95
N GLY A 140 -3.26 -17.17 12.56
CA GLY A 140 -3.84 -17.77 11.36
C GLY A 140 -4.30 -19.19 11.63
N GLY A 141 -4.71 -19.89 10.57
CA GLY A 141 -5.21 -21.27 10.66
C GLY A 141 -4.23 -22.27 11.28
N ASP A 142 -2.94 -22.12 11.01
CA ASP A 142 -1.86 -23.03 11.41
C ASP A 142 -1.07 -22.52 12.63
N SER A 143 -1.52 -21.45 13.26
CA SER A 143 -0.87 -20.94 14.47
C SER A 143 -0.97 -21.97 15.61
N GLU A 144 0.09 -22.10 16.39
CA GLU A 144 0.12 -23.00 17.54
C GLU A 144 -0.96 -22.62 18.56
N VAL A 145 -1.73 -23.61 19.00
CA VAL A 145 -2.65 -23.51 20.13
C VAL A 145 -1.95 -24.02 21.38
N ARG A 146 -1.86 -23.17 22.41
CA ARG A 146 -1.34 -23.54 23.73
C ARG A 146 -2.45 -23.45 24.77
N ALA A 147 -2.55 -24.50 25.58
CA ALA A 147 -3.35 -24.49 26.79
C ALA A 147 -2.38 -24.48 27.98
N ASP A 148 -2.06 -23.29 28.47
CA ASP A 148 -1.40 -23.12 29.77
C ASP A 148 -2.48 -23.25 30.87
N ASP A 149 -2.13 -23.14 32.17
CA ASP A 149 -3.06 -23.19 33.31
C ASP A 149 -4.09 -22.01 33.36
N GLY A 150 -4.45 -21.44 32.20
CA GLY A 150 -5.33 -20.28 32.01
C GLY A 150 -6.05 -20.31 30.66
N PRO A 151 -6.45 -19.15 30.09
CA PRO A 151 -7.16 -19.11 28.81
C PRO A 151 -6.27 -19.62 27.67
N LEU A 152 -6.88 -20.40 26.79
CA LEU A 152 -6.23 -20.95 25.61
C LEU A 152 -5.69 -19.84 24.71
N CYS A 153 -4.41 -19.95 24.35
CA CYS A 153 -3.68 -18.96 23.59
C CYS A 153 -3.43 -19.47 22.16
N VAL A 154 -3.54 -18.58 21.17
CA VAL A 154 -3.28 -18.89 19.75
C VAL A 154 -2.14 -18.00 19.25
N GLY A 155 -1.10 -18.62 18.66
CA GLY A 155 0.06 -17.92 18.13
C GLY A 155 1.04 -17.41 19.22
N PRO A 156 2.00 -16.53 18.85
CA PRO A 156 2.26 -16.02 17.50
C PRO A 156 3.05 -16.99 16.61
N HIS A 157 3.46 -18.14 17.14
CA HIS A 157 4.33 -19.09 16.46
C HIS A 157 3.55 -20.11 15.63
N ARG A 158 4.18 -20.61 14.57
CA ARG A 158 3.74 -21.75 13.75
C ARG A 158 4.78 -22.86 13.88
N GLN A 159 4.36 -24.06 14.28
CA GLN A 159 5.24 -25.23 14.50
C GLN A 159 5.00 -26.33 13.46
N GLY A 160 4.90 -25.93 12.19
CA GLY A 160 4.60 -26.83 11.07
C GLY A 160 3.12 -26.84 10.68
N PRO A 161 2.67 -27.86 9.92
CA PRO A 161 1.28 -27.99 9.52
C PRO A 161 0.38 -28.38 10.72
N PRO A 162 -0.95 -28.24 10.59
CA PRO A 162 -1.94 -28.77 11.53
C PRO A 162 -1.81 -30.29 11.77
N ILE A 163 -2.24 -30.79 12.94
CA ILE A 163 -2.24 -32.24 13.28
C ILE A 163 -2.98 -33.07 12.23
N ALA A 164 -4.12 -32.58 11.77
CA ALA A 164 -4.93 -33.24 10.75
C ALA A 164 -4.22 -33.36 9.39
N PHE A 165 -3.12 -32.62 9.18
CA PHE A 165 -2.22 -32.73 8.03
C PHE A 165 -0.86 -33.32 8.39
N GLY A 166 -0.76 -34.08 9.49
CA GLY A 166 0.47 -34.75 9.94
C GLY A 166 1.38 -33.89 10.83
N GLY A 167 0.87 -32.78 11.34
CA GLY A 167 1.54 -31.91 12.30
C GLY A 167 1.68 -32.49 13.70
N LYS A 168 2.42 -31.77 14.56
CA LYS A 168 2.71 -32.18 15.94
C LYS A 168 1.97 -31.38 17.01
N VAL A 169 1.51 -30.17 16.68
CA VAL A 169 0.85 -29.27 17.63
C VAL A 169 -0.56 -28.94 17.17
N PRO A 170 -1.52 -28.78 18.10
CA PRO A 170 -2.87 -28.38 17.73
C PRO A 170 -2.88 -26.96 17.15
N THR A 171 -3.76 -26.73 16.18
CA THR A 171 -3.93 -25.45 15.48
C THR A 171 -5.41 -25.08 15.35
N PRO A 172 -5.77 -23.81 15.06
CA PRO A 172 -7.14 -23.44 14.73
C PRO A 172 -7.75 -24.26 13.58
N THR A 173 -6.97 -24.63 12.57
CA THR A 173 -7.40 -25.48 11.47
C THR A 173 -7.85 -26.86 11.96
N ASP A 174 -7.15 -27.45 12.94
CA ASP A 174 -7.56 -28.72 13.56
C ASP A 174 -8.90 -28.60 14.28
N ALA A 175 -9.07 -27.50 15.02
CA ALA A 175 -10.32 -27.21 15.73
C ALA A 175 -11.49 -26.99 14.76
N MET A 176 -11.24 -26.38 13.59
CA MET A 176 -12.23 -26.20 12.54
C MET A 176 -12.67 -27.53 11.90
N MET A 177 -11.72 -28.41 11.61
CA MET A 177 -12.04 -29.75 11.11
C MET A 177 -12.77 -30.62 12.14
N GLY A 178 -12.45 -30.45 13.42
CA GLY A 178 -13.14 -31.09 14.54
C GLY A 178 -14.47 -30.45 14.98
N LYS A 179 -14.98 -29.43 14.27
CA LYS A 179 -16.21 -28.66 14.60
C LYS A 179 -16.19 -27.91 15.96
N SER A 180 -15.02 -27.57 16.49
CA SER A 180 -14.83 -26.82 17.75
C SER A 180 -14.29 -25.40 17.48
N ILE A 181 -15.07 -24.56 16.79
CA ILE A 181 -14.57 -23.32 16.14
C ILE A 181 -14.59 -22.06 17.04
N GLY A 182 -15.36 -22.06 18.13
CA GLY A 182 -15.73 -20.82 18.84
C GLY A 182 -14.59 -20.04 19.51
N LEU A 183 -13.42 -20.64 19.76
CA LEU A 183 -12.36 -20.03 20.57
C LEU A 183 -11.39 -19.18 19.74
N SER A 184 -11.00 -19.63 18.55
CA SER A 184 -10.13 -18.88 17.64
C SER A 184 -10.78 -17.56 17.19
N ALA A 185 -12.09 -17.62 16.94
CA ALA A 185 -12.86 -16.46 16.51
C ALA A 185 -13.03 -15.37 17.58
N LYS A 186 -13.17 -15.74 18.87
CA LYS A 186 -13.23 -14.76 19.97
C LYS A 186 -11.92 -13.99 20.12
N VAL A 187 -10.78 -14.66 20.00
CA VAL A 187 -9.46 -14.02 20.04
C VAL A 187 -9.28 -13.07 18.85
N MET A 188 -9.67 -13.50 17.65
CA MET A 188 -9.63 -12.63 16.46
C MET A 188 -10.54 -11.41 16.63
N ALA A 189 -11.79 -11.58 17.07
CA ALA A 189 -12.72 -10.48 17.30
C ALA A 189 -12.23 -9.48 18.37
N GLN A 190 -11.66 -9.96 19.47
CA GLN A 190 -11.06 -9.09 20.49
C GLN A 190 -9.93 -8.23 19.91
N ARG A 191 -9.09 -8.79 19.04
CA ARG A 191 -8.03 -8.04 18.35
C ARG A 191 -8.57 -7.03 17.34
N VAL A 192 -9.67 -7.33 16.64
CA VAL A 192 -10.35 -6.35 15.78
C VAL A 192 -10.83 -5.16 16.64
N LEU A 193 -11.45 -5.41 17.79
CA LEU A 193 -11.91 -4.34 18.71
C LEU A 193 -10.74 -3.51 19.26
N GLU A 194 -9.65 -4.16 19.68
CA GLU A 194 -8.44 -3.47 20.12
C GLU A 194 -7.83 -2.61 19.00
N THR A 195 -7.84 -3.10 17.77
CA THR A 195 -7.33 -2.37 16.60
C THR A 195 -8.19 -1.16 16.29
N ASN A 196 -9.52 -1.32 16.28
CA ASN A 196 -10.46 -0.21 16.05
C ASN A 196 -10.44 0.85 17.16
N SER A 197 -10.00 0.47 18.37
CA SER A 197 -9.84 1.41 19.49
C SER A 197 -8.61 2.31 19.39
N ARG A 198 -7.70 2.06 18.43
CA ARG A 198 -6.53 2.91 18.19
C ARG A 198 -6.92 4.08 17.29
N PRO A 199 -6.62 5.33 17.67
CA PRO A 199 -6.94 6.50 16.85
C PRO A 199 -6.22 6.42 15.49
N VAL A 200 -6.98 6.64 14.42
CA VAL A 200 -6.46 6.86 13.06
C VAL A 200 -6.05 8.34 12.98
N TYR A 201 -4.79 8.61 12.59
CA TYR A 201 -4.23 9.97 12.71
C TYR A 201 -4.05 10.68 11.38
N THR A 202 -4.70 11.84 11.25
CA THR A 202 -4.12 13.05 10.65
C THR A 202 -4.22 14.24 11.61
N ILE A 203 -3.38 15.27 11.45
CA ILE A 203 -3.32 16.45 12.33
C ILE A 203 -4.63 17.27 12.29
N HIS A 204 -5.42 17.15 11.22
CA HIS A 204 -6.77 17.73 11.15
C HIS A 204 -7.82 16.95 11.96
N GLU A 205 -7.62 15.64 12.16
CA GLU A 205 -8.53 14.76 12.90
C GLU A 205 -8.15 14.64 14.39
N VAL A 206 -6.93 14.99 14.80
CA VAL A 206 -6.61 15.12 16.24
C VAL A 206 -7.47 16.19 16.94
N ILE A 207 -8.10 17.08 16.17
CA ILE A 207 -9.04 18.10 16.66
C ILE A 207 -10.49 17.55 16.75
N GLN A 208 -10.80 16.44 16.06
CA GLN A 208 -12.11 15.81 16.06
C GLN A 208 -11.93 14.30 16.29
N GLU A 209 -12.17 13.84 17.52
CA GLU A 209 -12.07 12.43 17.95
C GLU A 209 -13.02 11.47 17.18
N GLU A 210 -12.93 11.40 15.85
CA GLU A 210 -13.80 10.58 15.01
C GLU A 210 -13.27 9.15 14.98
N LYS A 211 -14.02 8.24 15.60
CA LYS A 211 -13.76 6.80 15.56
C LYS A 211 -14.43 6.21 14.34
N ILE A 212 -13.68 5.43 13.55
CA ILE A 212 -14.28 4.63 12.49
C ILE A 212 -15.14 3.56 13.13
N VAL A 213 -16.42 3.48 12.75
CA VAL A 213 -17.33 2.44 13.22
C VAL A 213 -17.61 1.50 12.04
N PRO A 214 -17.04 0.28 12.04
CA PRO A 214 -17.32 -0.68 10.99
C PRO A 214 -18.79 -1.09 11.02
N ASP A 215 -19.43 -1.14 9.85
CA ASP A 215 -20.84 -1.54 9.69
C ASP A 215 -21.00 -3.02 9.29
N SER A 216 -19.92 -3.62 8.79
CA SER A 216 -19.92 -4.96 8.23
C SER A 216 -18.52 -5.56 8.23
N LEU A 217 -18.48 -6.88 8.09
CA LEU A 217 -17.28 -7.68 8.07
C LEU A 217 -17.18 -8.44 6.74
N VAL A 218 -16.05 -8.33 6.05
CA VAL A 218 -15.70 -9.17 4.90
C VAL A 218 -14.53 -10.04 5.29
N VAL A 219 -14.66 -11.36 5.15
CA VAL A 219 -13.57 -12.29 5.47
C VAL A 219 -13.15 -13.03 4.20
N ILE A 220 -11.85 -13.05 3.94
CA ILE A 220 -11.19 -13.76 2.84
C ILE A 220 -10.06 -14.64 3.40
N GLY A 221 -9.47 -15.45 2.53
CA GLY A 221 -8.45 -16.44 2.91
C GLY A 221 -9.06 -17.79 3.29
N GLY A 222 -8.24 -18.84 3.29
CA GLY A 222 -8.69 -20.24 3.35
C GLY A 222 -9.72 -20.55 4.46
N PRO A 223 -9.51 -20.11 5.72
CA PRO A 223 -10.42 -20.35 6.83
C PRO A 223 -11.68 -19.46 6.87
N ALA A 224 -11.87 -18.56 5.89
CA ALA A 224 -12.90 -17.52 5.95
C ALA A 224 -14.32 -18.04 6.22
N PRO A 225 -14.85 -19.06 5.52
CA PRO A 225 -16.21 -19.55 5.77
C PRO A 225 -16.43 -20.07 7.19
N GLN A 226 -15.39 -20.63 7.81
CA GLN A 226 -15.47 -21.22 9.13
C GLN A 226 -15.38 -20.16 10.23
N VAL A 227 -14.57 -19.11 10.03
CA VAL A 227 -14.31 -18.10 11.08
C VAL A 227 -15.27 -16.91 11.02
N ALA A 228 -15.75 -16.55 9.83
CA ALA A 228 -16.55 -15.35 9.63
C ALA A 228 -17.81 -15.26 10.49
N PRO A 229 -18.62 -16.34 10.66
CA PRO A 229 -19.84 -16.26 11.47
C PRO A 229 -19.55 -15.91 12.92
N PHE A 230 -18.51 -16.51 13.51
CA PHE A 230 -18.16 -16.32 14.90
C PHE A 230 -17.51 -14.96 15.16
N ILE A 231 -16.70 -14.46 14.23
CA ILE A 231 -16.15 -13.10 14.33
C ILE A 231 -17.28 -12.08 14.18
N GLY A 232 -18.19 -12.27 13.22
CA GLY A 232 -19.37 -11.44 13.04
C GLY A 232 -20.24 -11.39 14.30
N GLU A 233 -20.54 -12.54 14.90
CA GLU A 233 -21.29 -12.64 16.16
C GLU A 233 -20.58 -11.92 17.31
N ALA A 234 -19.28 -12.17 17.49
CA ALA A 234 -18.51 -11.55 18.57
C ALA A 234 -18.37 -10.02 18.43
N LEU A 235 -18.41 -9.50 17.20
CA LEU A 235 -18.40 -8.06 16.91
C LEU A 235 -19.80 -7.44 16.81
N GLY A 236 -20.86 -8.25 16.78
CA GLY A 236 -22.21 -7.77 16.49
C GLY A 236 -22.38 -7.22 15.07
N LEU A 237 -21.57 -7.69 14.11
CA LEU A 237 -21.56 -7.21 12.73
C LEU A 237 -22.11 -8.25 11.76
N SER A 238 -22.80 -7.77 10.72
CA SER A 238 -23.10 -8.60 9.56
C SER A 238 -21.79 -9.03 8.88
N HIS A 239 -21.70 -10.30 8.48
CA HIS A 239 -20.50 -10.83 7.83
C HIS A 239 -20.79 -11.29 6.41
N ARG A 240 -19.78 -11.23 5.54
CA ARG A 240 -19.81 -11.73 4.17
C ARG A 240 -18.52 -12.48 3.86
N VAL A 241 -18.67 -13.61 3.18
CA VAL A 241 -17.55 -14.37 2.61
C VAL A 241 -17.76 -14.42 1.10
N PRO A 242 -16.92 -13.76 0.30
CA PRO A 242 -17.03 -13.77 -1.16
C PRO A 242 -16.90 -15.20 -1.72
N GLU A 243 -17.52 -15.48 -2.87
CA GLU A 243 -17.49 -16.81 -3.51
C GLU A 243 -16.06 -17.35 -3.69
N HIS A 244 -15.13 -16.50 -4.13
CA HIS A 244 -13.74 -16.86 -4.37
C HIS A 244 -12.79 -16.42 -3.23
N PHE A 245 -13.25 -16.49 -1.97
CA PHE A 245 -12.51 -16.07 -0.77
C PHE A 245 -11.08 -16.62 -0.69
N GLY A 246 -10.83 -17.85 -1.15
CA GLY A 246 -9.53 -18.52 -1.06
C GLY A 246 -8.47 -17.98 -2.03
N VAL A 247 -8.88 -17.22 -3.05
CA VAL A 247 -8.00 -16.65 -4.09
C VAL A 247 -8.24 -15.15 -4.29
N ALA A 248 -8.87 -14.48 -3.32
CA ALA A 248 -9.27 -13.08 -3.42
C ALA A 248 -8.09 -12.15 -3.76
N ASN A 249 -6.89 -12.37 -3.21
CA ASN A 249 -5.70 -11.58 -3.51
C ASN A 249 -5.25 -11.73 -4.98
N ALA A 250 -5.36 -12.93 -5.55
CA ALA A 250 -5.04 -13.17 -6.96
C ALA A 250 -6.06 -12.48 -7.89
N ILE A 251 -7.35 -12.49 -7.52
CA ILE A 251 -8.39 -11.74 -8.22
C ILE A 251 -8.08 -10.24 -8.15
N GLY A 252 -7.79 -9.72 -6.95
CA GLY A 252 -7.42 -8.32 -6.74
C GLY A 252 -6.23 -7.90 -7.61
N ALA A 253 -5.19 -8.72 -7.70
CA ALA A 253 -4.05 -8.47 -8.58
C ALA A 253 -4.42 -8.49 -10.06
N ALA A 254 -5.29 -9.42 -10.49
CA ALA A 254 -5.70 -9.55 -11.89
C ALA A 254 -6.59 -8.40 -12.37
N VAL A 255 -7.40 -7.81 -11.47
CA VAL A 255 -8.33 -6.73 -11.80
C VAL A 255 -7.77 -5.35 -11.46
N ALA A 256 -6.57 -5.26 -10.87
CA ALA A 256 -5.95 -4.00 -10.51
C ALA A 256 -5.59 -3.19 -11.76
N ARG A 257 -5.99 -1.92 -11.76
CA ARG A 257 -5.59 -0.95 -12.78
C ARG A 257 -4.10 -0.64 -12.62
N VAL A 258 -3.43 -0.52 -13.76
CA VAL A 258 -2.04 -0.06 -13.80
C VAL A 258 -1.94 1.35 -13.22
N THR A 259 -1.03 1.55 -12.26
CA THR A 259 -0.82 2.85 -11.62
C THR A 259 0.58 3.37 -11.93
N ALA A 260 0.65 4.67 -12.21
CA ALA A 260 1.90 5.40 -12.32
C ALA A 260 1.82 6.64 -11.44
N GLU A 261 2.96 7.07 -10.90
CA GLU A 261 3.10 8.35 -10.23
C GLU A 261 4.36 9.05 -10.71
N ILE A 262 4.33 10.38 -10.68
CA ILE A 262 5.47 11.21 -11.00
C ILE A 262 5.56 12.38 -10.03
N THR A 263 6.78 12.85 -9.79
CA THR A 263 7.05 14.00 -8.95
C THR A 263 7.91 15.00 -9.71
N VAL A 264 7.32 16.12 -10.10
CA VAL A 264 8.05 17.25 -10.68
C VAL A 264 8.61 18.11 -9.55
N GLN A 265 9.92 18.30 -9.55
CA GLN A 265 10.62 19.22 -8.65
C GLN A 265 11.33 20.28 -9.48
N ALA A 266 10.89 21.52 -9.40
CA ALA A 266 11.44 22.64 -10.15
C ALA A 266 11.94 23.74 -9.21
N ASP A 267 13.21 24.11 -9.35
CA ASP A 267 13.85 25.22 -8.64
C ASP A 267 14.19 26.31 -9.67
N THR A 268 13.42 27.40 -9.68
CA THR A 268 13.59 28.48 -10.67
C THR A 268 14.77 29.39 -10.34
N GLU A 269 15.30 29.38 -9.10
CA GLU A 269 16.52 30.12 -8.75
C GLU A 269 17.75 29.39 -9.28
N ARG A 270 17.79 28.06 -9.13
CA ARG A 270 18.84 27.20 -9.72
C ARG A 270 18.66 26.94 -11.21
N GLY A 271 17.45 27.18 -11.73
CA GLY A 271 17.09 26.93 -13.12
C GLY A 271 17.11 25.44 -13.47
N SER A 272 16.66 24.57 -12.57
CA SER A 272 16.68 23.11 -12.75
C SER A 272 15.32 22.48 -12.45
N LEU A 273 14.96 21.46 -13.22
CA LEU A 273 13.78 20.63 -13.02
C LEU A 273 14.16 19.15 -13.07
N VAL A 274 13.66 18.38 -12.11
CA VAL A 274 13.89 16.94 -12.01
C VAL A 274 12.56 16.20 -11.91
N ILE A 275 12.43 15.11 -12.66
CA ILE A 275 11.36 14.11 -12.54
C ILE A 275 12.05 12.75 -12.36
N PRO A 276 12.31 12.32 -11.10
CA PRO A 276 13.08 11.11 -10.83
C PRO A 276 12.49 9.86 -11.47
N GLU A 277 11.16 9.72 -11.44
CA GLU A 277 10.46 8.55 -11.95
C GLU A 277 10.63 8.39 -13.46
N ALA A 278 10.85 9.49 -14.18
CA ALA A 278 11.09 9.51 -15.61
C ALA A 278 12.58 9.66 -15.99
N GLY A 279 13.48 9.76 -15.00
CA GLY A 279 14.88 10.04 -15.22
C GLY A 279 15.15 11.37 -15.94
N ILE A 280 14.24 12.35 -15.78
CA ILE A 280 14.36 13.66 -16.41
C ILE A 280 15.12 14.60 -15.47
N ASP A 281 16.18 15.20 -15.99
CA ASP A 281 16.89 16.32 -15.39
C ASP A 281 17.13 17.34 -16.50
N GLN A 282 16.53 18.52 -16.39
CA GLN A 282 16.62 19.56 -17.42
C GLN A 282 16.72 20.96 -16.83
N LYS A 283 17.26 21.88 -17.64
CA LYS A 283 17.27 23.30 -17.31
C LYS A 283 15.89 23.91 -17.56
N ILE A 284 15.50 24.82 -16.67
CA ILE A 284 14.26 25.61 -16.79
C ILE A 284 14.56 27.11 -16.69
N PRO A 285 13.75 27.96 -17.34
CA PRO A 285 13.92 29.40 -17.25
C PRO A 285 13.56 29.94 -15.87
N PHE A 286 14.10 31.10 -15.52
CA PHE A 286 13.75 31.81 -14.26
C PHE A 286 12.25 32.09 -14.11
N ARG A 287 11.55 32.31 -15.23
CA ARG A 287 10.11 32.60 -15.28
C ARG A 287 9.23 31.33 -15.35
N TYR A 288 9.79 30.14 -15.13
CA TYR A 288 9.04 28.89 -15.18
C TYR A 288 7.89 28.90 -14.16
N ARG A 289 6.68 28.56 -14.62
CA ARG A 289 5.47 28.69 -13.82
C ARG A 289 4.98 27.34 -13.29
N PRO A 290 4.20 27.33 -12.20
CA PRO A 290 3.54 26.11 -11.72
C PRO A 290 2.64 25.45 -12.78
N GLU A 291 2.03 26.23 -13.68
CA GLU A 291 1.20 25.70 -14.76
C GLU A 291 2.03 24.93 -15.82
N ASP A 292 3.25 25.39 -16.09
CA ASP A 292 4.19 24.70 -17.00
C ASP A 292 4.63 23.37 -16.38
N ALA A 293 4.94 23.38 -15.08
CA ALA A 293 5.28 22.18 -14.33
C ALA A 293 4.13 21.16 -14.32
N MET A 294 2.88 21.64 -14.20
CA MET A 294 1.69 20.80 -14.21
C MET A 294 1.46 20.14 -15.56
N SER A 295 1.64 20.91 -16.64
CA SER A 295 1.45 20.43 -18.02
C SER A 295 2.51 19.38 -18.37
N LEU A 296 3.77 19.63 -18.00
CA LEU A 296 4.85 18.67 -18.14
C LEU A 296 4.59 17.40 -17.32
N ALA A 297 4.10 17.55 -16.09
CA ALA A 297 3.73 16.42 -15.25
C ALA A 297 2.67 15.54 -15.96
N ASP A 298 1.56 16.14 -16.40
CA ASP A 298 0.48 15.39 -17.05
C ASP A 298 0.97 14.60 -18.29
N GLU A 299 1.77 15.25 -19.14
CA GLU A 299 2.35 14.62 -20.33
C GLU A 299 3.25 13.43 -19.97
N VAL A 300 4.19 13.64 -19.03
CA VAL A 300 5.15 12.61 -18.62
C VAL A 300 4.43 11.44 -17.96
N LEU A 301 3.43 11.71 -17.12
CA LEU A 301 2.63 10.68 -16.46
C LEU A 301 1.90 9.81 -17.48
N LYS A 302 1.19 10.41 -18.44
CA LYS A 302 0.48 9.68 -19.50
C LYS A 302 1.44 8.84 -20.33
N LYS A 303 2.58 9.41 -20.74
CA LYS A 303 3.59 8.70 -21.51
C LYS A 303 4.16 7.51 -20.73
N GLN A 304 4.41 7.65 -19.44
CA GLN A 304 4.87 6.55 -18.61
C GLN A 304 3.81 5.47 -18.44
N ALA A 305 2.57 5.86 -18.17
CA ALA A 305 1.44 4.96 -18.02
C ALA A 305 1.22 4.09 -19.26
N LEU A 306 1.24 4.70 -20.45
CA LEU A 306 1.10 3.98 -21.71
C LEU A 306 2.25 3.01 -21.95
N LYS A 307 3.49 3.38 -21.60
CA LYS A 307 4.66 2.48 -21.70
C LYS A 307 4.53 1.24 -20.82
N ILE A 308 3.87 1.37 -19.68
CA ILE A 308 3.60 0.25 -18.77
C ILE A 308 2.25 -0.42 -19.08
N GLY A 309 1.63 -0.15 -20.23
CA GLY A 309 0.42 -0.83 -20.68
C GLY A 309 -0.87 -0.43 -19.96
N ALA A 310 -0.94 0.79 -19.42
CA ALA A 310 -2.21 1.35 -18.98
C ALA A 310 -3.13 1.60 -20.18
N ASP A 311 -4.42 1.34 -20.01
CA ASP A 311 -5.44 1.64 -21.02
C ASP A 311 -5.62 3.17 -21.15
N PRO A 312 -5.39 3.77 -22.34
CA PRO A 312 -5.53 5.20 -22.58
C PRO A 312 -6.89 5.79 -22.16
N ASP A 313 -7.96 5.01 -22.30
CA ASP A 313 -9.34 5.47 -22.07
C ASP A 313 -9.77 5.37 -20.60
N SER A 314 -8.93 4.76 -19.74
CA SER A 314 -9.19 4.57 -18.30
C SER A 314 -8.27 5.38 -17.38
N LEU A 315 -7.48 6.31 -17.96
CA LEU A 315 -6.52 7.15 -17.23
C LEU A 315 -7.23 8.25 -16.42
N GLU A 316 -7.57 7.94 -15.18
CA GLU A 316 -8.04 8.94 -14.21
C GLU A 316 -6.83 9.56 -13.49
N ILE A 317 -6.47 10.81 -13.79
CA ILE A 317 -5.32 11.47 -13.16
C ILE A 317 -5.76 12.29 -11.95
N SER A 318 -5.05 12.10 -10.83
CA SER A 318 -5.25 12.85 -9.59
C SER A 318 -4.01 13.65 -9.21
N VAL A 319 -4.23 14.86 -8.72
CA VAL A 319 -3.18 15.71 -8.14
C VAL A 319 -3.03 15.36 -6.67
N ILE A 320 -1.93 14.68 -6.31
CA ILE A 320 -1.66 14.32 -4.92
C ILE A 320 -1.10 15.52 -4.15
N GLU A 321 -0.24 16.28 -4.81
CA GLU A 321 0.48 17.37 -4.17
C GLU A 321 0.70 18.51 -5.17
N LYS A 322 0.43 19.74 -4.72
CA LYS A 322 0.79 20.96 -5.43
C LYS A 322 1.31 21.97 -4.42
N GLN A 323 2.63 22.16 -4.39
CA GLN A 323 3.30 23.10 -3.49
C GLN A 323 4.12 24.10 -4.31
N VAL A 324 4.03 25.38 -3.92
CA VAL A 324 4.82 26.46 -4.49
C VAL A 324 5.37 27.30 -3.36
N PHE A 325 6.68 27.27 -3.19
CA PHE A 325 7.40 28.07 -2.19
C PHE A 325 8.16 29.19 -2.87
N ASN A 326 7.88 30.42 -2.49
CA ASN A 326 8.65 31.57 -2.95
C ASN A 326 9.98 31.63 -2.17
N MET A 327 11.09 31.74 -2.89
CA MET A 327 12.41 31.97 -2.30
C MET A 327 12.62 33.48 -2.11
N ILE A 328 13.06 33.89 -0.92
CA ILE A 328 13.29 35.28 -0.56
C ILE A 328 14.75 35.44 -0.11
N ARG A 329 15.47 36.38 -0.70
CA ARG A 329 16.78 36.85 -0.19
C ARG A 329 16.77 38.37 -0.14
N GLY A 330 17.26 38.93 0.96
CA GLY A 330 17.38 40.38 1.12
C GLY A 330 16.06 41.12 0.87
N TYR A 331 14.95 40.57 1.37
CA TYR A 331 13.57 41.10 1.21
C TYR A 331 12.99 41.05 -0.22
N SER A 332 13.70 40.47 -1.19
CA SER A 332 13.23 40.31 -2.57
C SER A 332 13.04 38.85 -2.94
N ARG A 333 12.01 38.56 -3.75
CA ARG A 333 11.79 37.21 -4.28
C ARG A 333 12.86 36.87 -5.32
N THR A 334 13.63 35.81 -5.08
CA THR A 334 14.71 35.35 -5.95
C THR A 334 14.33 34.14 -6.79
N GLY A 335 13.22 33.46 -6.49
CA GLY A 335 12.80 32.28 -7.26
C GLY A 335 11.60 31.59 -6.64
N GLN A 336 11.30 30.41 -7.15
CA GLN A 336 10.27 29.51 -6.64
C GLN A 336 10.79 28.07 -6.62
N ASN A 337 10.44 27.36 -5.56
CA ASN A 337 10.45 25.91 -5.53
C ASN A 337 9.03 25.41 -5.80
N ILE A 338 8.85 24.76 -6.94
CA ILE A 338 7.59 24.19 -7.38
C ILE A 338 7.70 22.67 -7.24
N ARG A 339 6.71 22.09 -6.58
CA ARG A 339 6.59 20.64 -6.42
C ARG A 339 5.19 20.21 -6.80
N ILE A 340 5.11 19.32 -7.77
CA ILE A 340 3.84 18.77 -8.26
C ILE A 340 3.97 17.26 -8.28
N LYS A 341 3.04 16.58 -7.59
CA LYS A 341 2.94 15.14 -7.62
C LYS A 341 1.61 14.74 -8.25
N LEU A 342 1.69 14.01 -9.36
CA LEU A 342 0.53 13.44 -10.03
C LEU A 342 0.58 11.91 -9.92
N CYS A 343 -0.60 11.28 -9.86
CA CYS A 343 -0.71 9.85 -10.05
C CYS A 343 -1.90 9.50 -10.92
N ILE A 344 -1.82 8.34 -11.57
CA ILE A 344 -3.02 7.65 -12.00
C ILE A 344 -3.73 7.18 -10.75
N THR A 345 -4.93 7.70 -10.59
CA THR A 345 -5.92 7.27 -9.62
C THR A 345 -5.99 5.77 -9.73
N PRO A 346 -5.72 5.06 -8.64
CA PRO A 346 -5.78 3.64 -8.76
C PRO A 346 -7.20 3.09 -8.67
N GLY A 347 -7.37 1.78 -8.85
CA GLY A 347 -8.69 1.16 -8.85
C GLY A 347 -8.70 -0.14 -9.62
N ILE A 348 -9.88 -0.58 -10.03
CA ILE A 348 -10.06 -1.76 -10.85
C ILE A 348 -10.16 -1.40 -12.34
N ILE A 349 -9.80 -2.35 -13.20
CA ILE A 349 -9.97 -2.24 -14.66
C ILE A 349 -11.44 -2.02 -15.03
N ARG A 350 -11.68 -1.34 -16.16
CA ARG A 350 -13.01 -0.83 -16.54
C ARG A 350 -14.03 -1.95 -16.72
N GLU A 351 -13.61 -3.08 -17.26
CA GLU A 351 -14.42 -4.28 -17.52
C GLU A 351 -14.99 -4.90 -16.24
N TRP A 352 -14.37 -4.60 -15.09
CA TRP A 352 -14.78 -5.07 -13.77
C TRP A 352 -15.48 -4.00 -12.94
N LYS A 353 -15.52 -2.74 -13.39
CA LYS A 353 -16.44 -1.76 -12.83
C LYS A 353 -17.83 -2.20 -13.25
N LYS A 354 -18.61 -2.76 -12.30
CA LYS A 354 -20.05 -2.89 -12.51
C LYS A 354 -20.57 -1.52 -12.93
N GLU A 355 -21.26 -1.44 -14.06
CA GLU A 355 -22.16 -0.32 -14.30
C GLU A 355 -23.01 -0.22 -13.05
N GLN A 356 -22.98 0.94 -12.39
CA GLN A 356 -23.97 1.25 -11.37
C GLN A 356 -25.30 1.36 -12.12
N GLU A 357 -25.93 0.22 -12.40
CA GLU A 357 -27.29 0.16 -12.89
C GLU A 357 -28.21 0.54 -11.74
N SER A 358 -28.64 1.80 -11.81
CA SER A 358 -29.94 2.41 -11.41
C SER A 358 -30.40 2.34 -9.97
#